data_AF-A0A3Q0JJ14-F1
#
_entry.id   AF-A0A3Q0JJ14-F1
#
_cell.length_a   1.000
_cell.length_b   1.000
_cell.length_c   1.000
_cell.angle_alpha   90.00
_cell.angle_beta   90.00
_cell.angle_gamma   90.00
#
_symmetry.space_group_name_H-M   'P 1'
#
loop_
_entity.id
_entity.type
_entity.pdbx_description
1 polymer ?
#
loop_
_entity_poly.entity_id
_entity_poly.type
_entity_poly.pdbx_seq_one_letter_code
_entity_poly.pdbx_strand_id
1 'polypeptide(L)' 'MTLLGSRLSITLDSSLGENEQDANSALAELEKGLRSSKIGEQCEAIVRFPTLFEKYPFPILINSSFLKLADVFRGG' A
#
# COMPACT_ATOMS: atom_id res chain seq x y z
N MET A 1 -26.55 -10.72 25.89
CA MET A 1 -25.72 -9.50 25.69
C MET A 1 -24.31 -9.86 25.21
N THR A 2 -24.10 -10.59 24.08
CA THR A 2 -22.72 -10.73 23.49
C THR A 2 -22.59 -11.43 22.11
N LEU A 3 -23.65 -11.80 21.38
CA LEU A 3 -23.46 -12.56 20.11
C LEU A 3 -23.39 -11.71 18.83
N LEU A 4 -23.92 -10.47 18.86
CA LEU A 4 -23.94 -9.59 17.69
C LEU A 4 -22.61 -8.85 17.48
N GLY A 5 -21.91 -8.51 18.56
CA GLY A 5 -20.62 -7.82 18.51
C GLY A 5 -19.46 -8.70 18.03
N SER A 6 -19.49 -10.00 18.32
CA SER A 6 -18.47 -10.96 17.89
C SER A 6 -18.58 -11.28 16.40
N ARG A 7 -19.80 -11.37 15.82
CA ARG A 7 -19.97 -11.55 14.37
C ARG A 7 -19.54 -10.32 13.58
N LEU A 8 -19.83 -9.10 14.04
CA LEU A 8 -19.35 -7.86 13.43
C LEU A 8 -17.81 -7.75 13.49
N SER A 9 -17.20 -8.13 14.62
CA SER A 9 -15.74 -8.12 14.78
C SER A 9 -15.04 -9.13 13.86
N ILE A 10 -15.59 -10.33 13.68
CA ILE A 10 -15.00 -11.37 12.81
C ILE A 10 -15.12 -10.99 11.34
N THR A 11 -16.25 -10.38 10.92
CA THR A 11 -16.43 -9.93 9.53
C THR A 11 -15.53 -8.74 9.20
N LEU A 12 -15.35 -7.80 10.14
CA LEU A 12 -14.45 -6.66 9.93
C LEU A 12 -12.98 -7.10 9.88
N ASP A 13 -12.56 -8.01 10.76
CA ASP A 13 -11.20 -8.57 10.80
C ASP A 13 -10.85 -9.36 9.52
N SER A 14 -11.81 -10.14 9.02
CA SER A 14 -11.65 -10.87 7.75
C SER A 14 -11.52 -9.90 6.56
N SER A 15 -12.36 -8.87 6.50
CA SER A 15 -12.29 -7.85 5.44
C SER A 15 -11.04 -6.95 5.55
N LEU A 16 -10.52 -6.71 6.76
CA LEU A 16 -9.29 -5.97 6.97
C LEU A 16 -8.08 -6.76 6.46
N GLY A 17 -8.00 -8.07 6.75
CA GLY A 17 -6.91 -8.93 6.27
C GLY A 17 -6.85 -9.04 4.74
N GLU A 18 -8.01 -9.11 4.06
CA GLU A 18 -8.09 -9.07 2.60
C GLU A 18 -7.60 -7.72 2.04
N ASN A 19 -8.02 -6.60 2.67
CA ASN A 19 -7.56 -5.26 2.27
C ASN A 19 -6.05 -5.05 2.50
N GLU A 20 -5.49 -5.61 3.56
CA GLU A 20 -4.04 -5.56 3.81
C GLU A 20 -3.26 -6.39 2.80
N GLN A 21 -3.75 -7.58 2.42
CA GLN A 21 -3.12 -8.40 1.39
C GLN A 21 -3.14 -7.69 0.03
N ASP A 22 -4.26 -7.06 -0.32
CA ASP A 22 -4.37 -6.28 -1.55
C ASP A 22 -3.46 -5.05 -1.53
N ALA A 23 -3.37 -4.34 -0.39
CA ALA A 23 -2.49 -3.20 -0.21
C ALA A 23 -1.02 -3.58 -0.35
N ASN A 24 -0.60 -4.70 0.25
CA ASN A 24 0.76 -5.22 0.14
C ASN A 24 1.10 -5.61 -1.31
N SER A 25 0.14 -6.22 -2.01
CA SER A 25 0.32 -6.59 -3.42
C SER A 25 0.46 -5.35 -4.31
N ALA A 26 -0.38 -4.34 -4.09
CA ALA A 26 -0.30 -3.06 -4.80
C ALA A 26 1.03 -2.31 -4.53
N LEU A 27 1.50 -2.31 -3.28
CA LEU A 27 2.80 -1.72 -2.93
C LEU A 27 3.95 -2.45 -3.63
N ALA A 28 3.93 -3.78 -3.66
CA ALA A 28 4.97 -4.59 -4.29
C ALA A 28 5.08 -4.33 -5.80
N GLU A 29 3.94 -4.10 -6.49
CA GLU A 29 3.93 -3.72 -7.90
C GLU A 29 4.56 -2.35 -8.13
N LEU A 30 4.22 -1.35 -7.31
CA LEU A 30 4.84 -0.02 -7.39
C LEU A 30 6.34 -0.09 -7.10
N GLU A 31 6.76 -0.86 -6.11
CA GLU A 31 8.17 -1.08 -5.77
C GLU A 31 8.95 -1.71 -6.93
N LYS A 32 8.34 -2.62 -7.70
CA LYS A 32 8.94 -3.14 -8.94
C LYS A 32 9.15 -2.02 -9.96
N GLY A 33 8.17 -1.13 -10.14
CA GLY A 33 8.29 0.03 -11.03
C GLY A 33 9.39 1.00 -10.59
N LEU A 34 9.50 1.27 -9.29
CA LEU A 34 10.57 2.11 -8.72
C LEU A 34 11.98 1.55 -8.97
N ARG A 35 12.13 0.22 -9.05
CA ARG A 35 13.41 -0.45 -9.36
C ARG A 35 13.69 -0.61 -10.86
N SER A 36 12.80 -0.14 -11.74
CA SER A 36 13.04 -0.22 -13.18
C SER A 36 14.28 0.58 -13.57
N SER A 37 15.01 0.14 -14.60
CA SER A 37 16.10 0.92 -15.20
C SER A 37 15.60 2.02 -16.15
N LYS A 38 14.29 2.05 -16.44
CA LYS A 38 13.69 3.04 -17.34
C LYS A 38 13.03 4.15 -16.53
N ILE A 39 13.50 5.39 -16.72
CA ILE A 39 12.98 6.56 -16.01
C ILE A 39 11.48 6.75 -16.19
N GLY A 40 10.93 6.43 -17.37
CA GLY A 40 9.49 6.52 -17.61
C GLY A 40 8.66 5.57 -16.73
N GLU A 41 9.14 4.34 -16.51
CA GLU A 41 8.46 3.36 -15.64
C GLU A 41 8.58 3.76 -14.15
N GLN A 42 9.71 4.35 -13.75
CA GLN A 42 9.88 4.90 -12.40
C GLN A 42 8.92 6.08 -12.17
N CYS A 43 8.85 7.04 -13.09
CA CYS A 43 7.93 8.17 -13.01
C CYS A 43 6.48 7.70 -12.95
N GLU A 44 6.10 6.71 -13.78
CA GLU A 44 4.75 6.13 -13.77
C GLU A 44 4.43 5.47 -12.42
N ALA A 45 5.38 4.78 -11.81
CA ALA A 45 5.20 4.22 -10.46
C ALA A 45 5.04 5.32 -9.40
N ILE A 46 5.87 6.37 -9.43
CA ILE A 46 5.85 7.47 -8.46
C ILE A 46 4.48 8.16 -8.44
N VAL A 47 3.91 8.47 -9.61
CA VAL A 47 2.63 9.21 -9.68
C VAL A 47 1.42 8.38 -9.24
N ARG A 48 1.55 7.06 -9.07
CA ARG A 48 0.47 6.17 -8.60
C ARG A 48 0.39 6.05 -7.08
N PHE A 49 1.40 6.50 -6.32
CA PHE A 49 1.38 6.46 -4.85
C PHE A 49 0.23 7.26 -4.21
N PRO A 50 -0.17 8.46 -4.70
CA PRO A 50 -1.34 9.15 -4.18
C PRO A 50 -2.62 8.29 -4.22
N THR A 51 -2.88 7.62 -5.34
CA THR A 51 -4.03 6.72 -5.48
C THR A 51 -3.93 5.51 -4.55
N LEU A 52 -2.73 4.99 -4.28
CA LEU A 52 -2.53 3.94 -3.28
C LEU A 52 -2.96 4.42 -1.88
N PHE A 53 -2.62 5.65 -1.50
CA PHE A 53 -2.95 6.20 -0.18
C PHE A 53 -4.43 6.55 -0.03
N GLU A 54 -5.08 7.01 -1.11
CA GLU A 54 -6.52 7.22 -1.13
C GLU A 54 -7.28 5.90 -0.95
N LYS A 55 -6.79 4.82 -1.58
CA LYS A 55 -7.40 3.48 -1.48
C LYS A 55 -7.12 2.80 -0.14
N TYR A 56 -5.93 2.97 0.40
CA TYR A 56 -5.45 2.29 1.60
C TYR A 56 -4.80 3.30 2.56
N PRO A 57 -5.59 4.04 3.35
CA PRO A 57 -5.09 5.10 4.24
C PRO A 57 -4.47 4.55 5.54
N PHE A 58 -3.74 3.44 5.45
CA PHE A 58 -3.12 2.79 6.60
C PHE A 58 -1.78 3.46 6.93
N PRO A 59 -1.54 3.87 8.19
CA PRO A 59 -0.29 4.54 8.56
C PRO A 59 0.97 3.72 8.25
N ILE A 60 0.90 2.40 8.43
CA ILE A 60 2.01 1.48 8.14
C ILE A 60 2.35 1.47 6.65
N LEU A 61 1.33 1.44 5.77
CA LEU A 61 1.51 1.46 4.33
C LEU A 61 2.12 2.78 3.86
N ILE A 62 1.59 3.89 4.36
CA ILE A 62 2.04 5.25 4.03
C ILE A 62 3.50 5.42 4.44
N ASN A 63 3.85 5.09 5.68
CA ASN A 63 5.24 5.19 6.16
C ASN A 63 6.18 4.29 5.33
N SER A 64 5.78 3.04 5.07
CA SER A 64 6.57 2.10 4.27
C SER A 64 6.77 2.56 2.83
N SER A 65 5.79 3.27 2.27
CA SER A 65 5.85 3.85 0.93
C SER A 65 6.81 5.04 0.88
N PHE A 66 6.76 5.93 1.88
CA PHE A 66 7.69 7.06 1.95
C PHE A 66 9.15 6.63 2.11
N LEU A 67 9.42 5.56 2.85
CA LEU A 67 10.79 5.00 2.93
C LEU A 67 11.30 4.58 1.55
N LYS A 68 10.48 3.88 0.75
CA LYS A 68 10.84 3.47 -0.62
C LYS A 68 11.02 4.66 -1.56
N LEU A 69 10.15 5.66 -1.47
CA LEU A 69 10.27 6.90 -2.25
C LEU A 69 11.54 7.69 -1.88
N ALA A 70 11.91 7.71 -0.60
CA ALA A 70 13.13 8.36 -0.13
C ALA A 70 14.39 7.67 -0.71
N ASP A 71 14.39 6.34 -0.82
CA ASP A 71 15.49 5.60 -1.43
C ASP A 71 15.67 5.96 -2.91
N VAL A 72 14.57 6.06 -3.67
CA VAL A 72 14.60 6.51 -5.07
C VAL A 72 15.08 7.96 -5.17
N PHE A 73 14.54 8.86 -4.34
CA PHE A 73 14.92 10.27 -4.33
C PHE A 73 16.41 10.47 -4.01
N ARG A 74 16.99 9.63 -3.14
CA ARG A 74 18.41 9.66 -2.80
C ARG A 74 19.29 9.18 -3.97
N GLY A 75 18.81 8.23 -4.76
CA GLY A 75 19.53 7.63 -5.88
C GLY A 75 19.48 8.45 -7.18
N GLY A 76 18.41 9.22 -7.39
CA GLY A 76 18.15 9.98 -8.61
C GLY A 76 17.23 9.25 -9.57
#